data_AF-A0A2V1DDS1-F1
#
_entry.id   AF-A0A2V1DDS1-F1
#
_cell.length_a   1.000
_cell.length_b   1.000
_cell.length_c   1.000
_cell.angle_alpha   90.00
_cell.angle_beta   90.00
_cell.angle_gamma   90.00
#
_symmetry.space_group_name_H-M   'P 1'
#
loop_
_entity.id
_entity.type
_entity.pdbx_description
1 polymer ?
#
loop_
_entity_poly.entity_id
_entity_poly.type
_entity_poly.pdbx_seq_one_letter_code
_entity_poly.pdbx_strand_id
1 'polypeptide(L)'
;MEMLCAKVEYTVYENNSDIGGTWFENRYPGCACDVPSHCYSYHFPEWPKFLSSREDIWQYLDPICKVFDLRRNMKFNSEVIEARWDEESAIWRVRVRKRKPNGMTRVSEDTCDVLWYNSALLNQWNGPEVEVRIMHSANWQDDFH
;
A
#
# COMPACT_ATOMS: atom_id res chain seq x y z
N MET A 1 -19.26 14.53 -10.24
CA MET A 1 -19.22 13.07 -10.41
C MET A 1 -19.57 12.48 -9.05
N GLU A 2 -20.87 12.32 -8.78
CA GLU A 2 -21.36 11.74 -7.53
C GLU A 2 -20.84 10.30 -7.41
N MET A 3 -20.16 9.99 -6.32
CA MET A 3 -19.81 8.60 -6.01
C MET A 3 -21.09 7.80 -5.83
N LEU A 4 -21.32 6.85 -6.75
CA LEU A 4 -22.33 5.79 -6.68
C LEU A 4 -22.23 4.88 -5.43
N CYS A 5 -21.35 5.16 -4.47
CA CYS A 5 -21.02 4.29 -3.34
C CYS A 5 -21.85 4.54 -2.07
N ALA A 6 -22.95 5.30 -2.11
CA ALA A 6 -23.73 5.64 -0.92
C ALA A 6 -24.40 4.44 -0.19
N LYS A 7 -24.07 3.18 -0.53
CA LYS A 7 -24.64 1.97 0.06
C LYS A 7 -23.63 0.89 0.48
N VAL A 8 -22.31 1.14 0.38
CA VAL A 8 -21.31 0.12 0.70
C VAL A 8 -20.31 0.67 1.71
N GLU A 9 -20.23 0.01 2.86
CA GLU A 9 -19.15 0.22 3.84
C GLU A 9 -17.92 -0.56 3.40
N TYR A 10 -16.73 0.05 3.53
CA TYR A 10 -15.48 -0.60 3.17
C TYR A 10 -14.35 -0.19 4.10
N THR A 11 -13.40 -1.09 4.27
CA THR A 11 -12.12 -0.84 4.95
C THR A 11 -10.99 -1.30 4.06
N VAL A 12 -9.93 -0.50 3.98
CA VAL A 12 -8.68 -0.84 3.27
C VAL A 12 -7.61 -1.07 4.33
N TYR A 13 -6.95 -2.23 4.31
CA TYR A 13 -5.80 -2.51 5.15
C TYR A 13 -4.52 -2.30 4.34
N GLU A 14 -3.62 -1.48 4.87
CA GLU A 14 -2.31 -1.17 4.27
C GLU A 14 -1.21 -1.52 5.29
N ASN A 15 -0.24 -2.31 4.85
CA ASN A 15 0.88 -2.73 5.69
C ASN A 15 1.82 -1.56 6.01
N ASN A 16 1.99 -0.65 5.05
CA ASN A 16 2.80 0.54 5.19
C ASN A 16 2.17 1.56 6.14
N SER A 17 2.99 2.52 6.59
CA SER A 17 2.53 3.59 7.48
C SER A 17 1.80 4.71 6.75
N ASP A 18 1.83 4.71 5.41
CA ASP A 18 1.19 5.69 4.55
C ASP A 18 0.84 5.09 3.18
N ILE A 19 0.19 5.88 2.33
CA ILE A 19 -0.17 5.53 0.95
C ILE A 19 1.06 5.39 0.04
N GLY A 20 0.85 4.79 -1.13
CA GLY A 20 1.81 4.78 -2.23
C GLY A 20 2.29 3.39 -2.65
N GLY A 21 2.14 2.38 -1.79
CA GLY A 21 2.50 0.99 -2.10
C GLY A 21 3.93 0.88 -2.59
N THR A 22 4.12 0.46 -3.84
CA THR A 22 5.44 0.40 -4.51
C THR A 22 6.25 1.68 -4.34
N TRP A 23 5.61 2.85 -4.49
CA TRP A 23 6.25 4.16 -4.35
C TRP A 23 6.47 4.58 -2.90
N PHE A 24 5.90 3.87 -1.93
CA PHE A 24 6.23 4.03 -0.53
C PHE A 24 7.47 3.18 -0.18
N GLU A 25 7.51 1.93 -0.61
CA GLU A 25 8.55 0.96 -0.23
C GLU A 25 9.90 1.22 -0.91
N ASN A 26 9.93 1.51 -2.21
CA ASN A 26 11.17 1.58 -2.99
C ASN A 26 11.90 2.92 -2.84
N ARG A 27 12.82 3.04 -1.86
CA ARG A 27 13.49 4.31 -1.50
C ARG A 27 14.90 4.49 -2.06
N TYR A 28 15.36 3.62 -2.94
CA TYR A 28 16.70 3.72 -3.50
C TYR A 28 16.89 5.04 -4.29
N PRO A 29 18.10 5.63 -4.30
CA PRO A 29 18.39 6.86 -5.02
C PRO A 29 18.04 6.77 -6.51
N GLY A 30 17.30 7.74 -7.02
CA GLY A 30 16.87 7.77 -8.42
C GLY A 30 15.64 6.92 -8.74
N CYS A 31 14.92 6.40 -7.73
CA CYS A 31 13.67 5.66 -7.95
C CYS A 31 12.63 6.53 -8.69
N ALA A 32 12.25 6.09 -9.89
CA ALA A 32 11.31 6.77 -10.77
C ALA A 32 10.49 5.77 -11.60
N CYS A 33 9.35 6.23 -12.11
CA CYS A 33 8.54 5.47 -13.05
C CYS A 33 9.15 5.49 -14.45
N ASP A 34 9.11 4.35 -15.11
CA ASP A 34 9.55 4.13 -16.50
C ASP A 34 8.45 4.45 -17.53
N VAL A 35 7.20 4.60 -17.08
CA VAL A 35 6.06 5.01 -17.91
C VAL A 35 5.97 6.54 -17.94
N PRO A 36 5.71 7.15 -19.11
CA PRO A 36 5.40 8.58 -19.19
C PRO A 36 4.29 8.96 -18.21
N SER A 37 4.51 10.01 -17.42
CA SER A 37 3.68 10.29 -16.24
C SER A 37 2.21 10.54 -16.59
N HIS A 38 1.96 11.16 -17.74
CA HIS A 38 0.61 11.35 -18.30
C HIS A 38 -0.13 10.04 -18.61
N CYS A 39 0.61 8.96 -18.89
CA CYS A 39 0.07 7.61 -19.07
C CYS A 39 -0.02 6.83 -17.75
N TYR A 40 0.61 7.32 -16.68
CA TYR A 40 0.62 6.73 -15.34
C TYR A 40 -0.25 7.56 -14.37
N SER A 41 -1.49 7.84 -14.77
CA SER A 41 -2.41 8.73 -14.04
C SER A 41 -3.84 8.17 -13.98
N TYR A 42 -4.54 8.44 -12.88
CA TYR A 42 -5.97 8.15 -12.68
C TYR A 42 -6.88 9.24 -13.22
N HIS A 43 -6.50 10.51 -13.04
CA HIS A 43 -7.16 11.68 -13.61
C HIS A 43 -6.19 12.40 -14.56
N PHE A 44 -6.52 13.59 -15.08
CA PHE A 44 -5.58 14.38 -15.90
C PHE A 44 -4.83 15.39 -15.00
N PRO A 45 -3.76 15.01 -14.27
CA PRO A 45 -2.97 15.95 -13.50
C PRO A 45 -1.97 16.71 -14.37
N GLU A 46 -1.45 17.79 -13.79
CA GLU A 46 -0.17 18.36 -14.23
C GLU A 46 0.97 17.63 -13.51
N TRP A 47 1.93 17.10 -14.26
CA TRP A 47 3.12 16.45 -13.72
C TRP A 47 4.34 17.37 -13.84
N PRO A 48 5.25 17.38 -12.85
CA PRO A 48 6.46 18.19 -12.90
C PRO A 48 7.50 17.64 -13.90
N LYS A 49 7.41 16.35 -14.27
CA LYS A 49 8.40 15.65 -15.11
C LYS A 49 7.72 14.69 -16.08
N PHE A 50 8.42 14.35 -17.16
CA PHE A 50 7.99 13.29 -18.08
C PHE A 50 8.05 11.91 -17.40
N LEU A 51 9.13 11.62 -16.68
CA LEU A 51 9.30 10.44 -15.82
C LEU A 51 9.35 10.91 -14.36
N SER A 52 8.31 10.60 -13.61
CA SER A 52 8.12 11.10 -12.24
C SER A 52 8.88 10.23 -11.23
N SER A 53 9.49 10.86 -10.22
CA SER A 53 10.10 10.14 -9.11
C SER A 53 9.04 9.55 -8.18
N ARG A 54 9.47 8.71 -7.24
CA ARG A 54 8.57 8.23 -6.17
C ARG A 54 7.91 9.37 -5.38
N GLU A 55 8.62 10.48 -5.14
CA GLU A 55 8.11 11.65 -4.41
C GLU A 55 7.07 12.39 -5.24
N ASP A 56 7.33 12.56 -6.54
CA ASP A 56 6.39 13.18 -7.48
C ASP A 56 5.07 12.38 -7.51
N ILE A 57 5.16 11.04 -7.52
CA ILE A 57 3.99 10.15 -7.52
C ILE A 57 3.23 10.20 -6.20
N TRP A 58 3.92 10.21 -5.06
CA TRP A 58 3.26 10.39 -3.76
C TRP A 58 2.52 11.75 -3.68
N GLN A 59 3.15 12.82 -4.17
CA GLN A 59 2.54 14.16 -4.24
C GLN A 59 1.31 14.21 -5.16
N TYR A 60 1.25 13.34 -6.17
CA TYR A 60 0.07 13.17 -7.01
C TYR A 60 -1.05 12.39 -6.30
N LEU A 61 -0.72 11.33 -5.55
CA LEU A 61 -1.70 10.46 -4.89
C LEU A 61 -2.36 11.10 -3.66
N ASP A 62 -1.61 11.84 -2.85
CA ASP A 62 -2.13 12.39 -1.58
C ASP A 62 -3.32 13.38 -1.77
N PRO A 63 -3.29 14.32 -2.73
CA PRO A 63 -4.45 15.15 -3.05
C PRO A 63 -5.69 14.35 -3.47
N ILE A 64 -5.52 13.26 -4.23
CA ILE A 64 -6.63 12.39 -4.63
C ILE A 64 -7.25 11.74 -3.40
N CYS A 65 -6.41 11.19 -2.51
CA CYS A 65 -6.89 10.62 -1.24
C CYS A 65 -7.63 11.66 -0.39
N LYS A 66 -7.23 12.93 -0.42
CA LYS A 66 -7.92 14.03 0.27
C LYS A 66 -9.27 14.39 -0.38
N VAL A 67 -9.31 14.53 -1.71
CA VAL A 67 -10.54 14.90 -2.45
C VAL A 67 -11.66 13.89 -2.23
N PHE A 68 -11.34 12.60 -2.20
CA PHE A 68 -12.32 11.54 -1.98
C PHE A 68 -12.43 11.10 -0.50
N ASP A 69 -11.63 11.73 0.38
CA ASP A 69 -11.52 11.41 1.80
C ASP A 69 -11.33 9.89 2.04
N LEU A 70 -10.42 9.28 1.27
CA LEU A 70 -10.20 7.83 1.29
C LEU A 70 -9.54 7.37 2.59
N ARG A 71 -8.71 8.24 3.20
CA ARG A 71 -7.95 7.93 4.40
C ARG A 71 -8.84 7.56 5.59
N ARG A 72 -10.11 8.02 5.64
CA ARG A 72 -11.07 7.65 6.71
C ARG A 72 -11.26 6.13 6.85
N ASN A 73 -11.20 5.43 5.72
CA ASN A 73 -11.46 3.99 5.62
C ASN A 73 -10.16 3.18 5.50
N MET A 74 -8.99 3.82 5.51
CA MET A 74 -7.69 3.16 5.43
C MET A 74 -7.15 2.89 6.84
N LYS A 75 -6.68 1.67 7.08
CA LYS A 75 -5.97 1.25 8.28
C LYS A 75 -4.52 0.98 7.91
N PHE A 76 -3.62 1.89 8.28
CA PHE A 76 -2.18 1.76 8.08
C PHE A 76 -1.52 0.93 9.17
N ASN A 77 -0.30 0.46 8.88
CA ASN A 77 0.45 -0.45 9.73
C ASN A 77 -0.34 -1.73 10.04
N SER A 78 -1.19 -2.17 9.11
CA SER A 78 -2.12 -3.27 9.25
C SER A 78 -1.92 -4.28 8.13
N GLU A 79 -1.29 -5.39 8.49
CA GLU A 79 -1.00 -6.49 7.58
C GLU A 79 -2.10 -7.53 7.65
N VAL A 80 -2.74 -7.85 6.51
CA VAL A 80 -3.64 -9.00 6.42
C VAL A 80 -2.79 -10.27 6.38
N ILE A 81 -2.92 -11.11 7.40
CA ILE A 81 -2.10 -12.33 7.58
C ILE A 81 -2.85 -13.61 7.24
N GLU A 82 -4.19 -13.55 7.19
CA GLU A 82 -5.06 -14.67 6.84
C GLU A 82 -6.39 -14.12 6.31
N ALA A 83 -6.93 -14.76 5.28
CA ALA A 83 -8.30 -14.56 4.85
C ALA A 83 -8.91 -15.94 4.57
N ARG A 84 -10.00 -16.26 5.26
CA ARG A 84 -10.66 -17.56 5.18
C ARG A 84 -12.13 -17.37 4.89
N TRP A 85 -12.63 -18.07 3.88
CA TRP A 85 -14.05 -18.16 3.60
C TRP A 85 -14.74 -19.08 4.62
N ASP A 86 -15.84 -18.62 5.18
CA ASP A 86 -16.71 -19.36 6.09
C ASP A 86 -17.97 -19.78 5.33
N GLU A 87 -18.02 -21.06 4.91
CA GLU A 87 -19.12 -21.59 4.07
C GLU A 87 -20.48 -21.57 4.77
N GLU A 88 -20.52 -21.72 6.10
CA GLU A 88 -21.78 -21.79 6.85
C GLU A 88 -22.47 -20.42 6.92
N SER A 89 -21.68 -19.36 7.09
CA SER A 89 -22.18 -17.99 7.18
C SER A 89 -22.05 -17.20 5.87
N ALA A 90 -21.39 -17.77 4.86
CA ALA A 90 -21.10 -17.13 3.57
C ALA A 90 -20.40 -15.76 3.71
N ILE A 91 -19.42 -15.66 4.61
CA ILE A 91 -18.63 -14.45 4.84
C ILE A 91 -17.13 -14.76 4.81
N TRP A 92 -16.32 -13.74 4.53
CA TRP A 92 -14.87 -13.80 4.77
C TRP A 92 -14.55 -13.45 6.22
N ARG A 93 -13.67 -14.24 6.84
CA ARG A 93 -12.98 -13.91 8.08
C ARG A 93 -11.56 -13.51 7.76
N VAL A 94 -11.16 -12.31 8.17
CA VAL A 94 -9.86 -11.71 7.83
C VAL A 94 -9.10 -11.44 9.11
N ARG A 95 -7.92 -12.05 9.27
CA ARG A 95 -7.03 -11.75 10.40
C ARG A 95 -6.03 -10.69 10.01
N VAL A 96 -5.93 -9.67 10.84
CA VAL A 96 -5.10 -8.50 10.60
C VAL A 96 -4.12 -8.33 11.76
N ARG A 97 -2.82 -8.25 11.43
CA ARG A 97 -1.75 -7.92 12.35
C ARG A 97 -1.46 -6.42 12.27
N LYS A 98 -1.81 -5.69 13.32
CA LYS A 98 -1.51 -4.25 13.44
C LYS A 98 -0.22 -4.01 14.21
N ARG A 99 0.70 -3.25 13.63
CA ARG A 99 1.94 -2.79 14.28
C ARG A 99 1.73 -1.43 14.93
N LYS A 100 2.11 -1.30 16.19
CA LYS A 100 2.09 -0.03 16.93
C LYS A 100 3.45 0.67 16.82
N PRO A 101 3.51 2.00 17.02
CA PRO A 101 4.78 2.74 17.01
C PRO A 101 5.83 2.23 18.00
N ASN A 102 5.40 1.61 19.11
CA ASN A 102 6.29 1.03 20.12
C ASN A 102 6.80 -0.38 19.76
N GLY A 103 6.61 -0.83 18.52
CA GLY A 103 7.03 -2.15 18.04
C GLY A 103 6.10 -3.31 18.42
N MET A 104 5.13 -3.09 19.32
CA MET A 104 4.17 -4.14 19.67
C MET A 104 3.24 -4.46 18.49
N THR A 105 2.84 -5.72 18.37
CA THR A 105 1.84 -6.16 17.40
C THR A 105 0.57 -6.61 18.12
N ARG A 106 -0.58 -6.41 17.47
CA ARG A 106 -1.87 -6.94 17.90
C ARG A 106 -2.53 -7.61 16.70
N VAL A 107 -3.04 -8.83 16.91
CA VAL A 107 -3.88 -9.51 15.92
C VAL A 107 -5.35 -9.28 16.26
N SER A 108 -6.14 -8.94 15.26
CA SER A 108 -7.61 -8.90 15.33
C SER A 108 -8.20 -9.71 14.18
N GLU A 109 -9.47 -10.08 14.31
CA GLU A 109 -10.28 -10.67 13.24
C GLU A 109 -11.38 -9.68 12.88
N ASP A 110 -11.57 -9.44 11.59
CA ASP A 110 -12.66 -8.67 11.00
C ASP A 110 -13.41 -9.56 9.98
N THR A 111 -14.62 -9.16 9.60
CA THR A 111 -15.44 -9.91 8.63
C THR A 111 -15.93 -9.02 7.49
N CYS A 112 -16.10 -9.59 6.29
CA CYS A 112 -16.70 -8.90 5.16
C CYS A 112 -17.42 -9.84 4.20
N ASP A 113 -18.40 -9.33 3.46
CA ASP A 113 -19.11 -10.09 2.42
C ASP A 113 -18.27 -10.25 1.15
N VAL A 114 -17.48 -9.22 0.83
CA VAL A 114 -16.62 -9.17 -0.36
C VAL A 114 -15.20 -8.86 0.07
N LEU A 115 -14.25 -9.67 -0.39
CA LEU A 115 -12.82 -9.44 -0.21
C LEU A 115 -12.20 -9.03 -1.55
N TRP A 116 -11.62 -7.83 -1.59
CA TRP A 116 -10.80 -7.39 -2.73
C TRP A 116 -9.32 -7.49 -2.35
N TYR A 117 -8.58 -8.34 -3.06
CA TYR A 117 -7.14 -8.48 -2.86
C TYR A 117 -6.37 -7.65 -3.90
N ASN A 118 -5.68 -6.61 -3.44
CA ASN A 118 -4.85 -5.72 -4.27
C ASN A 118 -3.46 -5.56 -3.66
N SER A 119 -2.77 -6.69 -3.41
CA SER A 119 -1.35 -6.64 -3.08
C SER A 119 -0.55 -6.53 -4.37
N ALA A 120 0.48 -5.68 -4.36
CA ALA A 120 1.35 -5.53 -5.51
C ALA A 120 2.13 -6.82 -5.76
N LEU A 121 2.29 -7.20 -7.03
CA LEU A 121 3.02 -8.42 -7.43
C LEU A 121 4.52 -8.39 -7.05
N LEU A 122 5.08 -7.20 -6.81
CA LEU A 122 6.50 -6.95 -6.59
C LEU A 122 6.77 -6.27 -5.24
N ASN A 123 6.18 -6.81 -4.15
CA ASN A 123 6.34 -6.29 -2.79
C ASN A 123 7.08 -7.26 -1.84
N GLN A 124 7.49 -8.43 -2.34
CA GLN A 124 8.34 -9.37 -1.60
C GLN A 124 9.72 -9.41 -2.25
N TRP A 125 10.71 -8.87 -1.55
CA TRP A 125 12.09 -8.97 -2.00
C TRP A 125 12.70 -10.28 -1.51
N ASN A 126 13.55 -10.89 -2.34
CA ASN A 126 14.31 -12.08 -2.00
C ASN A 126 15.80 -11.76 -2.12
N GLY A 127 16.56 -12.04 -1.06
CA GLY A 127 18.01 -11.85 -1.03
C GLY A 127 18.75 -13.18 -1.10
N PRO A 128 20.05 -13.16 -1.49
CA PRO A 128 20.90 -14.33 -1.38
C PRO A 128 21.16 -14.68 0.10
N GLU A 129 21.31 -15.97 0.41
CA GLU A 129 21.73 -16.44 1.73
C GLU A 129 23.26 -16.30 1.86
N VAL A 130 23.70 -15.23 2.52
CA VAL A 130 25.13 -14.93 2.72
C VAL A 130 25.38 -14.40 4.14
N GLU A 131 26.59 -14.64 4.66
CA GLU A 131 27.00 -14.18 6.00
C GLU A 131 27.41 -12.71 6.06
N VAL A 132 27.35 -12.00 4.94
CA VAL A 132 27.68 -10.56 4.84
C VAL A 132 26.43 -9.70 4.90
N ARG A 133 26.56 -8.46 5.38
CA ARG A 133 25.47 -7.48 5.35
C ARG A 133 25.09 -7.21 3.89
N ILE A 134 23.83 -7.40 3.54
CA ILE A 134 23.28 -7.07 2.22
C ILE A 134 22.25 -5.96 2.33
N MET A 135 22.10 -5.20 1.24
CA MET A 135 21.00 -4.27 1.05
C MET A 135 20.30 -4.61 -0.26
N HIS A 136 18.97 -4.58 -0.23
CA HIS A 136 18.14 -4.76 -1.41
C HIS A 136 17.49 -3.42 -1.78
N SER A 137 17.39 -3.09 -3.07
CA SER A 137 16.81 -1.81 -3.53
C SER A 137 15.37 -1.62 -3.06
N ALA A 138 14.56 -2.68 -3.06
CA ALA A 138 13.19 -2.69 -2.54
C ALA A 138 13.07 -2.62 -1.00
N ASN A 139 14.19 -2.67 -0.26
CA ASN A 139 14.24 -2.50 1.20
C ASN A 139 15.44 -1.64 1.58
N TRP A 140 15.48 -0.44 1.00
CA TRP A 140 16.59 0.49 1.15
C TRP A 140 16.79 0.91 2.61
N GLN A 141 18.03 0.84 3.08
CA GLN A 141 18.48 1.22 4.42
C GLN A 141 19.38 2.44 4.30
N ASP A 142 18.94 3.59 4.81
CA ASP A 142 19.70 4.85 4.69
C ASP A 142 21.05 4.82 5.46
N ASP A 143 21.19 3.91 6.42
CA ASP A 143 22.38 3.70 7.25
C ASP A 143 23.34 2.64 6.67
N PHE A 144 23.15 2.21 5.43
CA PHE A 144 24.02 1.26 4.76
C PHE A 144 25.25 1.98 4.19
N HIS A 145 26.37 1.90 4.91
CA HIS A 145 27.69 2.43 4.55
C HIS A 145 28.78 1.38 4.72
#